data_AF-A0A2L1VFZ5-F1
#
_entry.id   AF-A0A2L1VFZ5-F1
#
_cell.length_a   1.000
_cell.length_b   1.000
_cell.length_c   1.000
_cell.angle_alpha   90.00
_cell.angle_beta   90.00
_cell.angle_gamma   90.00
#
_symmetry.space_group_name_H-M   'P 1'
#
loop_
_entity.id
_entity.type
_entity.pdbx_description
1 polymer ?
#
loop_
_entity_poly.entity_id
_entity_poly.type
_entity_poly.pdbx_seq_one_letter_code
_entity_poly.pdbx_strand_id
1 'polypeptide(L)' 'MAKRKYKSDKFQVRRINRQWWVLEKDLETNGYAKHEQVATKTLANNYADDYIEQYYMNLYIQQQLKKPEAV' A
#
# COMPACT_ATOMS: atom_id res chain seq x y z
N MET A 1 5.59 18.43 -8.82
CA MET A 1 5.15 17.41 -7.83
C MET A 1 4.17 16.48 -8.53
N ALA A 2 4.56 15.24 -8.80
CA ALA A 2 3.72 14.27 -9.50
C ALA A 2 2.49 13.93 -8.63
N LYS A 3 1.28 14.08 -9.18
CA LYS A 3 0.09 13.50 -8.58
C LYS A 3 0.14 11.99 -8.78
N ARG A 4 -0.15 11.21 -7.73
CA ARG A 4 -0.33 9.75 -7.82
C ARG A 4 -1.24 9.42 -9.01
N LYS A 5 -0.76 8.58 -9.94
CA LYS A 5 -1.53 8.15 -11.12
C LYS A 5 -2.75 7.29 -10.72
N TYR A 6 -2.73 6.65 -9.56
CA TYR A 6 -3.80 5.79 -9.07
C TYR A 6 -4.11 6.11 -7.60
N LYS A 7 -5.39 6.34 -7.28
CA LYS A 7 -5.87 6.23 -5.90
C LYS A 7 -6.00 4.73 -5.60
N SER A 8 -4.98 4.15 -4.98
CA SER A 8 -5.08 2.78 -4.47
C SER A 8 -5.98 2.75 -3.25
N ASP A 9 -6.93 1.81 -3.24
CA ASP A 9 -7.78 1.57 -2.08
C ASP A 9 -7.01 0.87 -0.94
N LYS A 10 -5.88 0.22 -1.23
CA LYS A 10 -5.09 -0.55 -0.27
C LYS A 10 -4.18 0.32 0.59
N PHE A 11 -3.55 1.37 0.05
CA PHE A 11 -2.66 2.26 0.81
C PHE A 11 -3.03 3.74 0.63
N GLN A 12 -3.39 4.40 1.73
CA GLN A 12 -3.76 5.80 1.78
C GLN A 12 -2.74 6.65 2.53
N VAL A 13 -2.57 7.89 2.10
CA VAL A 13 -1.75 8.88 2.79
C VAL A 13 -2.65 9.90 3.47
N ARG A 14 -2.51 10.06 4.80
CA ARG A 14 -3.27 11.04 5.58
C ARG A 14 -2.36 11.87 6.48
N ARG A 15 -2.81 13.08 6.83
CA ARG A 15 -2.15 13.94 7.81
C ARG A 15 -2.83 13.79 9.16
N ILE A 16 -2.08 13.38 10.18
CA ILE A 16 -2.57 13.14 11.54
C ILE A 16 -1.54 13.73 12.51
N ASN A 17 -1.96 14.56 13.47
CA ASN A 17 -1.07 15.20 14.45
C ASN A 17 0.16 15.88 13.83
N ARG A 18 -0.06 16.64 12.75
CA ARG A 18 0.97 17.36 11.96
C ARG A 18 1.99 16.47 11.24
N GLN A 19 1.90 15.15 11.36
CA GLN A 19 2.73 14.17 10.66
C GLN A 19 1.98 13.54 9.49
N TRP A 20 2.71 13.00 8.52
CA TRP A 20 2.13 12.25 7.42
C TRP A 20 2.20 10.76 7.73
N TRP A 21 1.08 10.08 7.55
CA TRP A 21 0.93 8.65 7.81
C TRP A 21 0.57 7.93 6.53
N VAL A 22 1.22 6.79 6.30
CA VAL A 22 0.78 5.77 5.37
C VAL A 22 -0.12 4.81 6.13
N LEU A 23 -1.35 4.69 5.66
CA LEU A 23 -2.39 3.84 6.22
C LEU A 23 -2.65 2.68 5.26
N GLU A 24 -2.60 1.48 5.79
CA GLU A 24 -3.01 0.29 5.05
C GLU A 24 -4.48 0.01 5.33
N LYS A 25 -5.26 -0.17 4.26
CA LYS A 25 -6.64 -0.61 4.35
C LYS A 25 -6.67 -2.13 4.48
N ASP A 26 -7.34 -2.59 5.52
CA ASP A 26 -7.77 -3.97 5.58
C ASP A 26 -9.01 -4.13 4.69
N LEU A 27 -8.92 -5.03 3.71
CA LEU A 27 -9.99 -5.27 2.75
C LEU A 27 -11.12 -6.12 3.34
N GLU A 28 -10.86 -6.87 4.40
CA GLU A 28 -11.85 -7.75 5.05
C GLU A 28 -12.71 -6.96 6.05
N THR A 29 -12.07 -6.15 6.89
CA THR A 29 -12.75 -5.38 7.94
C THR A 29 -13.07 -3.94 7.53
N ASN A 30 -12.62 -3.50 6.35
CA ASN A 30 -12.72 -2.12 5.84
C ASN A 30 -12.05 -1.08 6.78
N GLY A 31 -11.21 -1.54 7.71
CA GLY A 31 -10.46 -0.71 8.66
C GLY A 31 -9.17 -0.15 8.06
N TYR A 32 -8.54 0.80 8.77
CA TYR A 32 -7.22 1.34 8.40
C TYR A 32 -6.22 1.13 9.53
N ALA A 33 -5.11 0.47 9.24
CA ALA A 33 -3.97 0.33 10.13
C ALA A 33 -2.92 1.39 9.80
N LYS A 34 -2.27 1.94 10.83
CA LYS A 34 -1.11 2.84 10.64
C LYS A 34 0.12 1.99 10.33
N HIS A 35 0.68 2.14 9.13
CA HIS A 35 1.82 1.36 8.69
C HIS A 35 3.13 2.12 8.91
N GLU A 36 3.21 3.37 8.45
CA GLU A 36 4.45 4.17 8.51
C GLU A 36 4.19 5.66 8.78
N GLN A 37 5.11 6.30 9.51
CA GLN A 37 5.05 7.73 9.84
C GLN A 37 6.23 8.48 9.24
N VAL A 38 5.96 9.58 8.54
CA VAL A 38 6.99 10.39 7.90
C VAL A 38 6.76 11.90 8.04
N ALA A 39 7.85 12.66 7.87
CA ALA A 39 7.84 14.10 8.01
C ALA A 39 7.16 14.83 6.83
N THR A 40 7.23 14.29 5.61
CA THR A 40 6.75 14.98 4.40
C THR A 40 5.73 14.15 3.62
N LYS A 41 4.81 14.84 2.95
CA LYS A 41 3.80 14.20 2.09
C LYS A 41 4.43 13.39 0.95
N THR A 42 5.52 13.91 0.38
CA THR A 42 6.21 13.28 -0.75
C THR A 42 6.77 11.92 -0.34
N LEU A 43 7.46 11.85 0.80
CA LEU A 43 7.94 10.56 1.32
C LEU A 43 6.77 9.60 1.58
N ALA A 44 5.69 10.08 2.18
CA ALA A 44 4.53 9.23 2.47
C ALA A 44 3.92 8.64 1.19
N ASN A 45 3.84 9.43 0.12
CA ASN A 45 3.36 8.95 -1.16
C ASN A 45 4.31 7.91 -1.78
N ASN A 46 5.63 8.15 -1.73
CA ASN A 46 6.61 7.21 -2.25
C ASN A 46 6.51 5.85 -1.53
N TYR A 47 6.53 5.86 -0.19
CA TYR A 47 6.35 4.63 0.58
C TYR A 47 5.03 3.93 0.27
N ALA A 48 3.94 4.70 0.17
CA ALA A 48 2.66 4.11 -0.16
C ALA A 48 2.65 3.52 -1.59
N ASP A 49 3.42 4.05 -2.55
CA ASP A 49 3.56 3.49 -3.89
C ASP A 49 4.38 2.19 -3.85
N ASP A 50 5.51 2.20 -3.14
CA ASP A 50 6.37 1.02 -2.95
C ASP A 50 5.59 -0.15 -2.30
N TYR A 51 4.79 0.12 -1.27
CA TYR A 51 3.97 -0.90 -0.62
C TYR A 51 2.87 -1.46 -1.52
N ILE A 52 2.30 -0.64 -2.41
CA ILE A 52 1.33 -1.11 -3.40
C ILE A 52 1.99 -2.08 -4.37
N GLU A 53 3.17 -1.72 -4.89
CA GLU A 53 3.91 -2.58 -5.81
C GLU A 53 4.26 -3.91 -5.15
N GLN A 54 4.79 -3.88 -3.92
CA GLN A 54 5.10 -5.08 -3.14
C GLN A 54 3.87 -5.96 -2.91
N TYR A 55 2.72 -5.36 -2.57
CA TYR A 55 1.49 -6.09 -2.35
C TYR A 55 1.05 -6.88 -3.61
N TYR A 56 1.02 -6.23 -4.77
CA TYR A 56 0.64 -6.90 -6.01
C TYR A 56 1.70 -7.91 -6.50
N MET A 57 2.99 -7.65 -6.24
CA MET A 57 4.06 -8.61 -6.53
C MET A 57 3.87 -9.89 -5.70
N ASN A 58 3.61 -9.74 -4.40
CA ASN A 58 3.36 -10.87 -3.51
C ASN A 58 2.11 -11.66 -3.90
N LEU A 59 1.02 -10.98 -4.25
CA LEU A 59 -0.19 -11.64 -4.76
C LEU A 59 0.09 -12.45 -6.01
N TYR A 60 0.87 -11.89 -6.95
CA TYR A 60 1.25 -12.59 -8.17
C TYR A 60 2.08 -13.84 -7.87
N ILE A 61 3.09 -13.73 -7.02
CA ILE A 61 3.93 -14.88 -6.62
C ILE A 61 3.06 -15.98 -5.98
N GLN A 62 2.16 -15.61 -5.06
CA GLN A 62 1.26 -16.57 -4.42
C GLN A 62 0.35 -17.29 -5.42
N GLN A 63 -0.10 -16.60 -6.48
CA GLN A 63 -0.89 -17.23 -7.55
C GLN A 63 -0.06 -18.22 -8.37
N GLN A 64 1.21 -17.92 -8.65
CA GLN A 64 2.08 -18.85 -9.39
C GLN A 64 2.40 -20.10 -8.57
N LEU A 65 2.67 -19.95 -7.27
CA LEU A 65 2.92 -21.09 -6.36
C LEU A 65 1.70 -22.00 -6.17
N LYS A 66 0.50 -21.44 -6.30
CA LYS A 66 -0.76 -22.20 -6.17
C LYS A 66 -1.20 -22.89 -7.46
N LYS A 67 -0.53 -22.64 -8.60
CA LYS A 67 -0.79 -23.46 -9.78
C LYS A 67 -0.26 -24.87 -9.47
N PRO A 68 -1.13 -25.90 -9.39
CA PRO A 68 -0.61 -27.26 -9.33
C PRO A 68 0.24 -27.46 -10.58
N GLU A 69 1.41 -28.08 -10.42
CA GLU A 69 2.16 -28.59 -11.56
C GLU A 69 1.19 -29.45 -12.37
N ALA A 70 0.85 -28.98 -13.57
CA ALA A 70 0.09 -29.77 -14.51
C ALA A 70 1.01 -30.92 -14.96
N VAL A 71 0.95 -32.04 -14.25
CA VAL A 71 1.53 -33.33 -14.63
C VAL A 71 0.42 -34.35 -14.62
#